data_AF-A0A6P6YHL7-F1
#
_entry.id   AF-A0A6P6YHL7-F1
#
_cell.length_a   1.000
_cell.length_b   1.000
_cell.length_c   1.000
_cell.angle_alpha   90.00
_cell.angle_beta   90.00
_cell.angle_gamma   90.00
#
_symmetry.space_group_name_H-M   'P 1'
#
loop_
_entity.id
_entity.type
_entity.pdbx_description
1 polymer ?
#
loop_
_entity_poly.entity_id
_entity_poly.type
_entity_poly.pdbx_seq_one_letter_code
_entity_poly.pdbx_strand_id
1 'polypeptide(L)'
;MLLSSSPLKRNDNGIKYGCLINSSKLMWPTLYWVELILNLNPTHVNIQPPIGSYLSDELKTEVVCRSYGARPYSLITWILDGVNVTELSDYDFEMNYTESVLRFKPQWIQDQKRL
;
A
#
# COMPACT_ATOMS: atom_id res chain seq x y z
N MET A 1 -5.63 17.53 30.44
CA MET A 1 -4.36 16.93 30.03
C MET A 1 -4.37 16.89 28.51
N LEU A 2 -3.55 17.71 27.85
CA LEU A 2 -3.44 17.73 26.38
C LEU A 2 -2.27 16.83 26.00
N LEU A 3 -2.53 15.84 25.14
CA LEU A 3 -1.49 14.99 24.58
C LEU A 3 -0.83 15.77 23.43
N SER A 4 0.24 16.52 23.71
CA SER A 4 1.01 17.20 22.67
C SER A 4 2.06 16.23 22.13
N SER A 5 1.81 15.60 20.98
CA SER A 5 2.85 14.82 20.31
C SER A 5 3.84 15.77 19.62
N SER A 6 5.13 15.49 19.76
CA SER A 6 6.15 15.89 18.78
C SER A 6 5.71 15.49 17.35
N PRO A 7 6.35 16.00 16.27
CA PRO A 7 5.98 15.60 14.92
C PRO A 7 5.93 14.07 14.79
N LEU A 8 4.76 13.57 14.35
CA LEU A 8 4.45 12.16 14.30
C LEU A 8 5.42 11.44 13.36
N LYS A 9 5.92 10.30 13.83
CA LYS A 9 6.80 9.42 13.08
C LYS A 9 6.02 8.19 12.64
N ARG A 10 6.50 7.54 11.57
CA ARG A 10 5.93 6.29 11.05
C ARG A 10 5.72 5.23 12.13
N ASN A 11 6.66 5.11 13.06
CA ASN A 11 6.62 4.12 14.14
C ASN A 11 5.57 4.43 15.22
N ASP A 12 4.94 5.60 15.19
CA ASP A 12 3.86 5.95 16.11
C ASP A 12 2.51 5.33 15.71
N ASN A 13 2.42 4.80 14.49
CA ASN A 13 1.25 4.11 13.97
C ASN A 13 0.94 2.81 14.75
N GLY A 14 -0.29 2.71 15.27
CA GLY A 14 -0.74 1.61 16.12
C GLY A 14 -0.42 1.80 17.61
N ILE A 15 0.27 2.88 18.00
CA ILE A 15 0.49 3.19 19.42
C ILE A 15 -0.85 3.47 20.10
N LYS A 16 -1.08 2.84 21.26
CA LYS A 16 -2.26 3.07 22.10
C LYS A 16 -1.91 4.01 23.25
N TYR A 17 -2.66 5.10 23.36
CA TYR A 17 -2.52 6.05 24.45
C TYR A 17 -3.65 5.85 25.46
N GLY A 18 -3.28 5.78 26.73
CA GLY A 18 -4.19 5.54 27.84
C GLY A 18 -4.38 6.75 28.73
N CYS A 19 -5.62 6.99 29.13
CA CYS A 19 -5.95 7.92 30.21
C CYS A 19 -6.49 7.12 31.39
N LEU A 20 -5.69 7.03 32.45
CA LEU A 20 -6.08 6.42 33.71
C LEU A 20 -6.65 7.49 34.64
N ILE A 21 -7.93 7.35 34.98
CA ILE A 21 -8.62 8.21 35.94
C ILE A 21 -8.64 7.50 37.28
N ASN A 22 -7.89 8.04 38.24
CA ASN A 22 -7.85 7.57 39.61
C ASN A 22 -8.40 8.65 40.55
N SER A 23 -9.50 8.36 41.23
CA SER A 23 -10.16 9.28 42.16
C SER A 23 -10.68 8.50 43.36
N SER A 24 -10.59 9.08 44.56
CA SER A 24 -11.17 8.50 45.78
C SER A 24 -12.70 8.39 45.74
N LYS A 25 -13.36 9.04 44.76
CA LYS A 25 -14.79 8.93 44.51
C LYS A 25 -15.16 7.75 43.60
N LEU A 26 -14.19 7.08 43.00
CA LEU A 26 -14.40 5.91 42.16
C LEU A 26 -14.12 4.64 42.96
N MET A 27 -15.00 3.64 42.84
CA MET A 27 -14.80 2.33 43.44
C MET A 27 -13.58 1.59 42.83
N TRP A 28 -13.31 1.83 41.54
CA TRP A 28 -12.17 1.30 40.80
C TRP A 28 -11.61 2.34 39.82
N PRO A 29 -10.31 2.38 39.54
CA PRO A 29 -9.75 3.24 38.50
C PRO A 29 -10.38 2.95 37.14
N THR A 30 -10.70 4.01 36.38
CA THR A 30 -11.27 3.87 35.02
C THR A 30 -10.20 4.17 33.99
N LEU A 31 -10.13 3.36 32.93
CA LEU A 31 -9.09 3.44 31.92
C LEU A 31 -9.71 3.53 30.53
N TYR A 32 -9.34 4.59 29.80
CA TYR A 32 -9.75 4.81 28.41
C TYR A 32 -8.54 4.76 27.49
N TRP A 33 -8.72 4.20 26.30
CA TRP A 33 -7.65 4.07 25.31
C TRP A 33 -8.06 4.68 23.98
N VAL A 34 -7.08 5.24 23.28
CA VAL A 34 -7.18 5.62 21.86
C VAL A 34 -6.01 5.00 21.11
N GLU A 35 -6.23 4.56 19.87
CA GLU A 35 -5.18 4.05 18.99
C GLU A 35 -4.87 5.08 17.91
N LEU A 36 -3.59 5.40 17.74
CA LEU A 36 -3.14 6.32 16.71
C LEU A 36 -2.98 5.58 15.38
N ILE A 37 -3.86 5.85 14.41
CA ILE A 37 -3.74 5.31 13.05
C ILE A 37 -3.22 6.41 12.14
N LEU A 38 -2.09 6.16 11.47
CA LEU A 38 -1.46 7.11 10.56
C LEU A 38 -1.72 6.76 9.11
N ASN A 39 -1.91 7.79 8.29
CA ASN A 39 -1.82 7.69 6.84
C ASN A 39 -0.36 7.77 6.42
N LEU A 40 0.17 6.68 5.89
CA LEU A 40 1.57 6.50 5.57
C LEU A 40 1.72 6.27 4.07
N ASN A 41 2.54 7.09 3.43
CA ASN A 41 2.95 6.86 2.04
C ASN A 41 3.73 5.54 1.93
N PRO A 42 3.75 4.90 0.75
CA PRO A 42 4.63 3.77 0.49
C PRO A 42 6.09 4.14 0.79
N THR A 43 6.85 3.19 1.32
CA THR A 43 8.30 3.38 1.52
C THR A 43 9.08 3.11 0.25
N HIS A 44 8.61 2.15 -0.57
CA HIS A 44 9.18 1.82 -1.85
C HIS A 44 8.14 1.15 -2.76
N VAL A 45 8.37 1.24 -4.06
CA VAL A 45 7.59 0.60 -5.12
C VAL A 45 8.55 -0.18 -6.00
N ASN A 46 8.20 -1.41 -6.34
CA ASN A 46 8.98 -2.27 -7.20
C ASN A 46 8.10 -2.79 -8.35
N ILE A 47 8.51 -2.52 -9.59
CA ILE A 47 7.89 -3.08 -10.80
C ILE A 47 8.81 -4.17 -11.31
N GLN A 48 8.35 -5.41 -11.24
CA GLN A 48 9.08 -6.55 -11.74
C GLN A 48 8.80 -6.69 -13.24
N PRO A 49 9.85 -6.80 -14.07
CA PRO A 49 9.67 -7.03 -15.50
C PRO A 49 9.00 -8.38 -15.74
N PRO A 50 8.47 -8.60 -16.94
CA PRO A 50 7.92 -9.88 -17.32
C PRO A 50 8.85 -11.05 -17.11
N ILE A 51 8.27 -12.21 -16.77
CA ILE A 51 8.99 -13.47 -16.71
C ILE A 51 9.35 -13.90 -18.14
N GLY A 52 10.58 -13.60 -18.55
CA GLY A 52 11.09 -13.83 -19.90
C GLY A 52 11.89 -12.62 -20.38
N SER A 53 13.01 -12.85 -21.06
CA SER A 53 13.91 -11.76 -21.49
C SER A 53 13.37 -10.94 -22.66
N TYR A 54 12.26 -11.36 -23.29
CA TYR A 54 11.67 -10.71 -24.45
C TYR A 54 10.13 -10.79 -24.39
N LEU A 55 9.49 -9.67 -24.73
CA LEU A 55 8.08 -9.66 -25.09
C LEU A 55 7.97 -10.29 -26.48
N SER A 56 7.14 -11.32 -26.62
CA SER A 56 6.80 -11.89 -27.92
C SER A 56 5.38 -11.47 -28.28
N ASP A 57 5.16 -11.18 -29.57
CA ASP A 57 3.83 -10.89 -30.08
C ASP A 57 2.87 -12.04 -29.72
N GLU A 58 1.66 -11.69 -29.30
CA GLU A 58 0.59 -12.60 -28.86
C GLU A 58 0.84 -13.45 -27.60
N LEU A 59 2.06 -13.43 -27.04
CA LEU A 59 2.38 -14.18 -25.82
C LEU A 59 1.85 -13.47 -24.58
N LYS A 60 1.07 -14.18 -23.77
CA LYS A 60 0.54 -13.64 -22.51
C LYS A 60 1.71 -13.26 -21.59
N THR A 61 1.75 -12.00 -21.23
CA THR A 61 2.81 -11.38 -20.43
C THR A 61 2.21 -10.90 -19.11
N GLU A 62 2.95 -11.09 -18.02
CA GLU A 62 2.57 -10.63 -16.69
C GLU A 62 3.60 -9.62 -16.18
N VAL A 63 3.14 -8.48 -15.67
CA VAL A 63 3.98 -7.47 -15.01
C VAL A 63 3.47 -7.30 -13.60
N VAL A 64 4.37 -7.34 -12.61
CA VAL A 64 4.01 -7.31 -11.20
C VAL A 64 4.47 -5.98 -10.60
N CYS A 65 3.56 -5.25 -9.96
CA CYS A 65 3.88 -4.07 -9.17
C CYS A 65 3.63 -4.35 -7.69
N ARG A 66 4.61 -4.07 -6.84
CA ARG A 66 4.51 -4.18 -5.39
C ARG A 66 4.74 -2.84 -4.72
N SER A 67 3.82 -2.42 -3.87
CA SER A 67 3.89 -1.19 -3.08
C SER A 67 3.96 -1.52 -1.59
N TYR A 68 5.05 -1.10 -0.92
CA TYR A 68 5.35 -1.55 0.43
C TYR A 68 5.14 -0.47 1.48
N GLY A 69 4.68 -0.87 2.67
CA GLY A 69 4.63 -0.03 3.86
C GLY A 69 3.64 1.14 3.79
N ALA A 70 2.70 1.13 2.86
CA ALA A 70 1.61 2.09 2.83
C ALA A 70 0.57 1.76 3.92
N ARG A 71 -0.07 2.79 4.48
CA ARG A 71 -1.25 2.63 5.32
C ARG A 71 -2.24 3.76 5.01
N PRO A 72 -3.49 3.50 4.62
CA PRO A 72 -4.03 2.20 4.21
C PRO A 72 -3.26 1.62 3.00
N TYR A 73 -3.61 0.41 2.58
CA TYR A 73 -3.02 -0.23 1.40
C TYR A 73 -3.09 0.67 0.16
N SER A 74 -2.08 0.57 -0.70
CA SER A 74 -1.95 1.42 -1.87
C SER A 74 -3.01 1.08 -2.92
N LEU A 75 -3.51 2.09 -3.61
CA LEU A 75 -4.24 1.91 -4.86
C LEU A 75 -3.22 1.97 -6.02
N ILE A 76 -2.96 0.83 -6.64
CA ILE A 76 -2.09 0.76 -7.84
C ILE A 76 -2.94 1.13 -9.07
N THR A 77 -2.34 1.68 -10.12
CA THR A 77 -3.04 1.97 -11.40
C THR A 77 -2.06 1.70 -12.52
N TRP A 78 -2.52 0.97 -13.55
CA TRP A 78 -1.72 0.65 -14.72
C TRP A 78 -2.12 1.54 -15.88
N ILE A 79 -1.12 2.20 -16.48
CA ILE A 79 -1.28 3.03 -17.65
C ILE A 79 -0.36 2.46 -18.73
N LEU A 80 -0.93 2.05 -19.86
CA LEU A 80 -0.21 1.57 -21.02
C LEU A 80 -0.55 2.50 -22.18
N ASP A 81 0.44 3.18 -22.74
CA ASP A 81 0.27 4.14 -23.84
C ASP A 81 -0.77 5.26 -23.56
N GLY A 82 -0.86 5.70 -22.31
CA GLY A 82 -1.84 6.71 -21.88
C GLY A 82 -3.25 6.16 -21.69
N VAL A 83 -3.47 4.87 -21.92
CA VAL A 83 -4.75 4.20 -21.66
C VAL A 83 -4.69 3.52 -20.30
N ASN A 84 -5.72 3.74 -19.48
CA ASN A 84 -5.86 3.03 -18.22
C ASN A 84 -6.26 1.57 -18.50
N VAL A 85 -5.39 0.64 -18.08
CA VAL A 85 -5.58 -0.82 -18.26
C VAL A 85 -5.68 -1.54 -16.92
N THR A 86 -5.98 -0.81 -15.85
CA THR A 86 -6.04 -1.33 -14.48
C THR A 86 -7.07 -2.46 -14.32
N GLU A 87 -8.13 -2.46 -15.12
CA GLU A 87 -9.14 -3.53 -15.14
C GLU A 87 -8.59 -4.91 -15.58
N LEU A 88 -7.43 -4.94 -16.24
CA LEU A 88 -6.74 -6.17 -16.64
C LEU A 88 -5.79 -6.70 -15.56
N SER A 89 -5.78 -6.06 -14.39
CA SER A 89 -4.92 -6.43 -13.29
C SER A 89 -5.69 -7.04 -12.13
N ASP A 90 -5.08 -8.04 -11.50
CA ASP A 90 -5.55 -8.57 -10.23
C ASP A 90 -4.86 -7.84 -9.08
N TYR A 91 -5.54 -7.73 -7.94
CA TYR A 91 -5.04 -7.10 -6.72
C TYR A 91 -4.98 -8.11 -5.59
N ASP A 92 -3.86 -8.10 -4.87
CA ASP A 92 -3.71 -8.81 -3.61
C ASP A 92 -3.10 -7.90 -2.54
N PHE A 93 -3.48 -8.16 -1.29
CA PHE A 93 -3.04 -7.42 -0.13
C PHE A 93 -2.37 -8.37 0.86
N GLU A 94 -1.06 -8.28 0.96
CA GLU A 94 -0.31 -8.92 2.04
C GLU A 94 0.00 -7.93 3.17
N MET A 95 0.34 -8.44 4.35
CA MET A 95 0.57 -7.62 5.55
C MET A 95 1.58 -6.47 5.36
N ASN A 96 2.53 -6.61 4.43
CA ASN A 96 3.61 -5.63 4.24
C ASN A 96 3.56 -4.89 2.89
N TYR A 97 2.74 -5.34 1.95
CA TYR A 97 2.65 -4.74 0.62
C TYR A 97 1.31 -4.99 -0.07
N THR A 98 0.97 -4.10 -0.99
CA THR A 98 -0.05 -4.32 -2.00
C THR A 98 0.63 -4.81 -3.27
N GLU A 99 0.13 -5.90 -3.84
CA GLU A 99 0.56 -6.42 -5.14
C GLU A 99 -0.54 -6.19 -6.18
N SER A 100 -0.13 -5.82 -7.39
CA SER A 100 -0.99 -5.82 -8.55
C SER A 100 -0.29 -6.50 -9.72
N VAL A 101 -0.98 -7.43 -10.37
CA VAL A 101 -0.45 -8.22 -11.49
C VAL A 101 -1.21 -7.87 -12.75
N LEU A 102 -0.59 -7.10 -13.63
CA LEU A 102 -1.14 -6.76 -14.94
C LEU A 102 -0.89 -7.91 -15.92
N ARG A 103 -1.95 -8.40 -16.56
CA ARG A 103 -1.85 -9.43 -17.59
C ARG A 103 -2.33 -8.91 -18.93
N PHE A 104 -1.44 -8.88 -19.91
CA PHE A 104 -1.76 -8.41 -21.25
C PHE A 104 -1.07 -9.26 -22.32
N LYS A 105 -1.55 -9.14 -23.56
CA LYS A 105 -0.86 -9.69 -24.74
C LYS A 105 -0.22 -8.51 -25.45
N PRO A 106 1.12 -8.45 -25.56
CA PRO A 106 1.79 -7.44 -26.35
C PRO A 106 1.30 -7.55 -27.81
N GLN A 107 1.08 -6.40 -28.44
CA GLN A 107 0.94 -6.32 -29.90
C GLN A 107 2.23 -5.76 -30.48
N TRP A 108 2.63 -6.17 -31.69
CA TRP A 108 3.80 -5.64 -32.41
C TRP A 108 3.90 -4.10 -32.46
N ILE A 109 2.78 -3.39 -32.37
CA ILE A 109 2.73 -1.92 -32.28
C ILE A 109 3.36 -1.38 -30.98
N GLN A 110 3.49 -2.20 -29.94
CA GLN A 110 3.99 -1.83 -28.61
C GLN A 110 5.51 -2.00 -28.46
N ASP A 111 6.22 -2.40 -29.51
CA ASP A 111 7.68 -2.46 -29.49
C ASP A 111 8.28 -1.05 -29.25
N GLN A 112 9.26 -0.98 -28.34
CA GLN A 112 9.89 0.26 -27.83
C GLN A 112 9.04 1.19 -26.93
N LYS A 113 7.88 0.75 -26.44
CA LYS A 113 7.06 1.59 -25.54
C LYS A 113 7.45 1.41 -24.07
N ARG A 114 7.38 2.51 -23.32
CA ARG A 114 7.82 2.59 -21.91
C ARG A 114 6.61 2.32 -21.00
N LEU A 115 6.72 1.28 -20.16
CA LEU A 115 5.82 1.03 -19.03
C LEU A 115 6.05 2.06 -17.91
#